data_AF-A0A559QW50-F1
#
_entry.id   AF-A0A559QW50-F1
#
_cell.length_a   1.000
_cell.length_b   1.000
_cell.length_c   1.000
_cell.angle_alpha   90.00
_cell.angle_beta   90.00
_cell.angle_gamma   90.00
#
_symmetry.space_group_name_H-M   'P 1'
#
loop_
_entity.id
_entity.type
_entity.pdbx_description
1 polymer ?
#
loop_
_entity_poly.entity_id
_entity_poly.type
_entity_poly.pdbx_seq_one_letter_code
_entity_poly.pdbx_strand_id
1 'polypeptide(L)'
;MNRSNFVICVRNTEKKANGDPRFGNEPGATRYLEVPDGQTPHPEIHKKSRTEWLTNLMQCASLGTHDENSKSAVAGFTYGDILVFVHGYNNSMDDVMQRHNLLQDRLAEQGYQGAIVSFDWPSASAALNYLEDRADAKTTAHKLVKDGIEILAKNQLQQDKNKCDIDVHILGHSTGAYVVREAFYEASQRRSLARINWQVSQVVFIGGDIARQSLSHSDSKSQALFRHATRITNYQNPFDSALKVSNVKRLGIAPRIGRVGIPDDAPDNIVNVHVGKHWRQLNEANSRCGGNWSHSWYFDDARFSEDLYHTLCGDIDRNAIPSRSFQAGELELVAKPN
;
A
#
# COMPACT_ATOMS: atom_id res chain seq x y z
N MET A 1 2.83 20.67 -12.94
CA MET A 1 3.86 19.77 -13.52
C MET A 1 3.14 18.52 -13.96
N ASN A 2 3.31 18.06 -15.20
CA ASN A 2 2.84 16.73 -15.59
C ASN A 2 3.60 15.72 -14.72
N ARG A 3 2.90 15.04 -13.81
CA ARG A 3 3.49 13.99 -13.00
C ARG A 3 3.41 12.68 -13.78
N SER A 4 4.36 11.79 -13.50
CA SER A 4 4.36 10.44 -14.04
C SER A 4 3.89 9.50 -12.94
N ASN A 5 2.96 8.61 -13.26
CA ASN A 5 2.51 7.57 -12.36
C ASN A 5 3.41 6.33 -12.50
N PHE A 6 4.00 5.91 -11.39
CA PHE A 6 4.89 4.75 -11.36
C PHE A 6 4.10 3.48 -11.05
N VAL A 7 4.28 2.43 -11.86
CA VAL A 7 3.57 1.15 -11.68
C VAL A 7 4.55 -0.02 -11.81
N ILE A 8 4.52 -0.94 -10.84
CA ILE A 8 5.08 -2.28 -10.98
C ILE A 8 3.93 -3.21 -11.35
N CYS A 9 3.79 -3.51 -12.65
CA CYS A 9 2.74 -4.36 -13.17
C CYS A 9 3.25 -5.80 -13.33
N VAL A 10 2.51 -6.77 -12.80
CA VAL A 10 2.85 -8.20 -12.89
C VAL A 10 1.75 -9.00 -13.58
N ARG A 11 0.87 -8.34 -14.32
CA ARG A 11 -0.08 -8.99 -15.23
C ARG A 11 0.65 -9.56 -16.43
N ASN A 12 0.11 -10.65 -16.96
CA ASN A 12 0.47 -11.13 -18.28
C ASN A 12 0.06 -10.11 -19.36
N THR A 13 0.56 -10.34 -20.57
CA THR A 13 0.16 -9.55 -21.74
C THR A 13 -0.46 -10.45 -22.78
N GLU A 14 -1.58 -10.00 -23.32
CA GLU A 14 -2.31 -10.62 -24.40
C GLU A 14 -2.22 -9.75 -25.66
N LYS A 15 -2.55 -10.32 -26.82
CA LYS A 15 -2.70 -9.55 -28.05
C LYS A 15 -4.18 -9.34 -28.33
N LYS A 16 -4.57 -8.10 -28.65
CA LYS A 16 -5.88 -7.80 -29.23
C LYS A 16 -5.98 -8.40 -30.64
N ALA A 17 -7.20 -8.43 -31.19
CA ALA A 17 -7.46 -8.95 -32.54
C ALA A 17 -6.66 -8.21 -33.64
N ASN A 18 -6.32 -6.94 -33.42
CA ASN A 18 -5.48 -6.12 -34.31
C ASN A 18 -3.96 -6.28 -34.05
N GLY A 19 -3.55 -7.18 -33.17
CA GLY A 19 -2.14 -7.44 -32.81
C GLY A 19 -1.57 -6.55 -31.71
N ASP A 20 -2.28 -5.50 -31.29
CA ASP A 20 -1.86 -4.56 -30.26
C ASP A 20 -1.82 -5.21 -28.86
N PRO A 21 -0.72 -5.09 -28.09
CA PRO A 21 -0.64 -5.73 -26.78
C PRO A 21 -1.56 -5.05 -25.76
N ARG A 22 -2.13 -5.85 -24.86
CA ARG A 22 -2.90 -5.39 -23.69
C ARG A 22 -2.51 -6.17 -22.45
N PHE A 23 -2.78 -5.62 -21.28
CA PHE A 23 -2.70 -6.39 -20.03
C PHE A 23 -3.82 -7.43 -20.00
N GLY A 24 -3.48 -8.65 -19.60
CA GLY A 24 -4.45 -9.70 -19.29
C GLY A 24 -4.74 -9.77 -17.80
N ASN A 25 -5.39 -10.85 -17.39
CA ASN A 25 -5.86 -11.07 -16.02
C ASN A 25 -5.12 -12.19 -15.29
N GLU A 26 -3.98 -12.64 -15.81
CA GLU A 26 -3.19 -13.73 -15.23
C GLU A 26 -1.82 -13.22 -14.74
N PRO A 27 -1.14 -13.94 -13.84
CA PRO A 27 0.24 -13.62 -13.47
C PRO A 27 1.21 -13.67 -14.66
N GLY A 28 2.12 -12.70 -14.73
CA GLY A 28 3.04 -12.53 -15.84
C GLY A 28 4.46 -12.09 -15.45
N ALA A 29 5.22 -11.68 -16.47
CA ALA A 29 6.51 -11.05 -16.27
C ALA A 29 6.34 -9.62 -15.72
N THR A 30 7.20 -9.24 -14.78
CA THR A 30 7.20 -7.91 -14.17
C THR A 30 7.54 -6.85 -15.21
N ARG A 31 6.73 -5.80 -15.25
CA ARG A 31 6.93 -4.61 -16.07
C ARG A 31 6.96 -3.39 -15.18
N TYR A 32 8.00 -2.59 -15.35
CA TYR A 32 8.14 -1.29 -14.71
C TYR A 32 7.58 -0.26 -15.68
N LEU A 33 6.47 0.38 -15.30
CA LEU A 33 5.76 1.32 -16.15
C LEU A 33 5.88 2.73 -15.57
N GLU A 34 6.11 3.68 -16.46
CA GLU A 34 5.98 5.10 -16.19
C GLU A 34 4.85 5.63 -17.08
N VAL A 35 3.71 5.93 -16.46
CA VAL A 35 2.48 6.28 -17.17
C VAL A 35 2.24 7.78 -16.99
N PRO A 36 2.31 8.59 -18.05
CA PRO A 36 2.03 10.02 -17.93
C PRO A 36 0.59 10.28 -17.45
N ASP A 37 0.40 11.35 -16.68
CA ASP A 37 -0.92 11.79 -16.23
C ASP A 37 -1.94 11.82 -17.39
N GLY A 38 -3.12 11.26 -17.14
CA GLY A 38 -4.22 11.21 -18.11
C GLY A 38 -4.10 10.14 -19.20
N GLN A 39 -3.04 9.33 -19.22
CA GLN A 39 -2.90 8.22 -20.17
C GLN A 39 -3.32 6.88 -19.58
N THR A 40 -3.91 6.02 -20.42
CA THR A 40 -4.17 4.61 -20.08
C THR A 40 -2.88 3.81 -20.13
N PRO A 41 -2.57 2.99 -19.11
CA PRO A 41 -1.36 2.16 -19.12
C PRO A 41 -1.30 1.22 -20.33
N HIS A 42 -0.15 1.19 -20.99
CA HIS A 42 0.09 0.35 -22.15
C HIS A 42 1.32 -0.54 -21.94
N PRO A 43 1.27 -1.85 -22.25
CA PRO A 43 2.33 -2.80 -21.86
C PRO A 43 3.71 -2.56 -22.46
N GLU A 44 3.80 -1.90 -23.61
CA GLU A 44 5.07 -1.63 -24.29
C GLU A 44 5.41 -0.12 -24.36
N ILE A 45 4.46 0.76 -24.73
CA ILE A 45 4.67 2.22 -24.77
C ILE A 45 5.18 2.80 -23.44
N HIS A 46 4.59 2.41 -22.30
CA HIS A 46 4.94 2.96 -20.98
C HIS A 46 6.02 2.15 -20.27
N LYS A 47 6.49 1.06 -20.87
CA LYS A 47 7.47 0.17 -20.27
C LYS A 47 8.85 0.80 -20.29
N LYS A 48 9.49 0.79 -19.12
CA LYS A 48 10.86 1.23 -18.92
C LYS A 48 11.76 0.04 -18.59
N SER A 49 13.05 0.20 -18.83
CA SER A 49 14.03 -0.70 -18.21
C SER A 49 13.98 -0.52 -16.69
N ARG A 50 14.30 -1.56 -15.92
CA ARG A 50 14.31 -1.45 -14.44
C ARG A 50 15.23 -0.32 -13.96
N THR A 51 16.40 -0.17 -14.58
CA THR A 51 17.38 0.86 -14.19
C THR A 51 16.82 2.27 -14.47
N GLU A 52 16.31 2.51 -15.66
CA GLU A 52 15.71 3.81 -16.01
C GLU A 52 14.53 4.15 -15.11
N TRP A 53 13.64 3.19 -14.87
CA TRP A 53 12.49 3.38 -14.01
C TRP A 53 12.88 3.71 -12.57
N LEU A 54 13.87 3.00 -12.01
CA LEU A 54 14.37 3.28 -10.67
C LEU A 54 15.02 4.66 -10.60
N THR A 55 15.82 5.06 -11.60
CA THR A 55 16.40 6.41 -11.64
C THR A 55 15.32 7.48 -11.61
N ASN A 56 14.28 7.35 -12.44
CA ASN A 56 13.18 8.32 -12.51
C ASN A 56 12.38 8.33 -11.20
N LEU A 57 12.09 7.16 -10.61
CA LEU A 57 11.41 7.06 -9.33
C LEU A 57 12.23 7.75 -8.22
N MET A 58 13.53 7.48 -8.13
CA MET A 58 14.39 8.06 -7.10
C MET A 58 14.47 9.57 -7.25
N GLN A 59 14.48 10.10 -8.48
CA GLN A 59 14.43 11.55 -8.71
C GLN A 59 13.12 12.16 -8.20
N CYS A 60 11.97 11.48 -8.38
CA CYS A 60 10.69 11.94 -7.87
C CYS A 60 10.55 11.78 -6.35
N ALA A 61 11.15 10.74 -5.77
CA ALA A 61 11.06 10.44 -4.34
C ALA A 61 11.98 11.33 -3.49
N SER A 62 13.05 11.86 -4.07
CA SER A 62 14.05 12.67 -3.36
C SER A 62 13.50 14.06 -3.02
N LEU A 63 13.47 14.41 -1.74
CA LEU A 63 12.98 15.70 -1.23
C LEU A 63 14.11 16.67 -0.90
N GLY A 64 15.31 16.16 -0.64
CA GLY A 64 16.47 16.97 -0.35
C GLY A 64 17.63 16.13 0.16
N THR A 65 18.61 16.81 0.75
CA THR A 65 19.78 16.18 1.37
C THR A 65 19.89 16.70 2.80
N HIS A 66 20.16 15.80 3.74
CA HIS A 66 20.45 16.16 5.13
C HIS A 66 21.67 17.09 5.19
N ASP A 67 21.66 18.07 6.10
CA ASP A 67 22.78 18.99 6.30
C ASP A 67 24.09 18.22 6.52
N GLU A 68 25.08 18.46 5.65
CA GLU A 68 26.39 17.83 5.69
C GLU A 68 27.17 18.15 6.97
N ASN A 69 26.84 19.27 7.64
CA ASN A 69 27.47 19.69 8.88
C ASN A 69 26.77 19.14 10.13
N SER A 70 25.65 18.42 9.95
CA SER A 70 24.93 17.75 11.03
C SER A 70 25.80 16.67 11.68
N LYS A 71 25.63 16.47 12.99
CA LYS A 71 26.24 15.34 13.71
C LYS A 71 25.47 14.01 13.52
N SER A 72 24.41 14.02 12.73
CA SER A 72 23.62 12.83 12.42
C SER A 72 24.41 11.82 11.59
N ALA A 73 24.16 10.53 11.78
CA ALA A 73 24.77 9.46 11.00
C ALA A 73 24.42 9.52 9.50
N VAL A 74 23.30 10.18 9.17
CA VAL A 74 22.79 10.36 7.80
C VAL A 74 23.14 11.73 7.21
N ALA A 75 24.09 12.48 7.81
CA ALA A 75 24.55 13.76 7.24
C ALA A 75 25.01 13.60 5.78
N GLY A 76 24.51 14.47 4.90
CA GLY A 76 24.76 14.40 3.46
C GLY A 76 24.01 13.28 2.71
N PHE A 77 23.10 12.55 3.35
CA PHE A 77 22.27 11.55 2.67
C PHE A 77 21.05 12.22 2.06
N THR A 78 20.66 11.76 0.88
CA THR A 78 19.40 12.16 0.25
C THR A 78 18.22 11.54 1.00
N TYR A 79 17.28 12.37 1.42
CA TYR A 79 16.05 11.93 2.09
C TYR A 79 14.82 12.11 1.20
N GLY A 80 13.74 11.42 1.55
CA GLY A 80 12.45 11.53 0.87
C GLY A 80 11.58 10.30 1.10
N ASP A 81 10.53 10.14 0.31
CA ASP A 81 9.48 9.15 0.59
C ASP A 81 9.00 8.42 -0.67
N ILE A 82 8.75 7.11 -0.52
CA ILE A 82 8.08 6.26 -1.51
C ILE A 82 6.91 5.54 -0.85
N LEU A 83 5.70 5.75 -1.35
CA LEU A 83 4.51 5.00 -0.95
C LEU A 83 4.17 3.93 -2.00
N VAL A 84 4.32 2.66 -1.63
CA VAL A 84 3.89 1.53 -2.47
C VAL A 84 2.42 1.20 -2.18
N PHE A 85 1.54 1.47 -3.13
CA PHE A 85 0.12 1.13 -3.06
C PHE A 85 -0.15 -0.26 -3.66
N VAL A 86 -0.69 -1.16 -2.84
CA VAL A 86 -1.10 -2.52 -3.25
C VAL A 86 -2.62 -2.60 -3.23
N HIS A 87 -3.23 -2.66 -4.41
CA HIS A 87 -4.69 -2.63 -4.56
C HIS A 87 -5.37 -3.97 -4.20
N GLY A 88 -6.70 -3.93 -4.06
CA GLY A 88 -7.56 -5.07 -3.78
C GLY A 88 -8.02 -5.90 -4.99
N TYR A 89 -8.97 -6.80 -4.74
CA TYR A 89 -9.60 -7.68 -5.74
C TYR A 89 -10.54 -6.90 -6.68
N ASN A 90 -10.76 -7.46 -7.87
CA ASN A 90 -11.68 -6.98 -8.91
C ASN A 90 -11.39 -5.55 -9.34
N ASN A 91 -10.12 -5.28 -9.66
CA ASN A 91 -9.70 -3.99 -10.21
C ASN A 91 -9.09 -4.20 -11.59
N SER A 92 -9.69 -3.55 -12.58
CA SER A 92 -9.05 -3.33 -13.88
C SER A 92 -7.84 -2.41 -13.72
N MET A 93 -6.99 -2.34 -14.74
CA MET A 93 -5.87 -1.40 -14.74
C MET A 93 -6.36 0.06 -14.62
N ASP A 94 -7.49 0.40 -15.22
CA ASP A 94 -8.07 1.75 -15.13
C ASP A 94 -8.55 2.07 -13.70
N ASP A 95 -9.14 1.10 -12.99
CA ASP A 95 -9.52 1.27 -11.58
C ASP A 95 -8.28 1.53 -10.69
N VAL A 96 -7.18 0.82 -10.95
CA VAL A 96 -5.92 1.00 -10.24
C VAL A 96 -5.36 2.41 -10.49
N MET A 97 -5.38 2.87 -11.74
CA MET A 97 -4.91 4.21 -12.08
C MET A 97 -5.81 5.31 -11.53
N GLN A 98 -7.13 5.13 -11.53
CA GLN A 98 -8.04 6.09 -10.91
C GLN A 98 -7.73 6.25 -9.42
N ARG A 99 -7.55 5.14 -8.70
CA ARG A 99 -7.19 5.17 -7.27
C ARG A 99 -5.80 5.74 -7.02
N HIS A 100 -4.84 5.45 -7.89
CA HIS A 100 -3.50 6.05 -7.83
C HIS A 100 -3.59 7.58 -7.92
N ASN A 101 -4.32 8.10 -8.91
CA ASN A 101 -4.49 9.53 -9.11
C ASN A 101 -5.21 10.18 -7.92
N LEU A 102 -6.31 9.58 -7.44
CA LEU A 102 -7.01 10.09 -6.27
C LEU A 102 -6.12 10.14 -5.02
N LEU A 103 -5.36 9.07 -4.76
CA LEU A 103 -4.42 9.02 -3.65
C LEU A 103 -3.32 10.09 -3.80
N GLN A 104 -2.78 10.26 -5.01
CA GLN A 104 -1.77 11.25 -5.32
C GLN A 104 -2.28 12.68 -5.13
N ASP A 105 -3.46 12.99 -5.67
CA ASP A 105 -4.10 14.30 -5.54
C ASP A 105 -4.35 14.62 -4.06
N ARG A 106 -4.99 13.70 -3.33
CA ARG A 106 -5.37 13.93 -1.93
C ARG A 106 -4.18 14.04 -0.99
N LEU A 107 -3.13 13.25 -1.20
CA LEU A 107 -1.89 13.38 -0.40
C LEU A 107 -1.14 14.67 -0.76
N ALA A 108 -1.11 15.05 -2.04
CA ALA A 108 -0.49 16.31 -2.46
C ALA A 108 -1.22 17.54 -1.88
N GLU A 109 -2.55 17.48 -1.74
CA GLU A 109 -3.34 18.51 -1.04
C GLU A 109 -2.92 18.69 0.44
N GLN A 110 -2.37 17.66 1.07
CA GLN A 110 -1.85 17.72 2.45
C GLN A 110 -0.36 18.08 2.52
N GLY A 111 0.31 18.24 1.37
CA GLY A 111 1.75 18.55 1.31
C GLY A 111 2.66 17.33 1.22
N TYR A 112 2.13 16.13 0.94
CA TYR A 112 2.99 14.98 0.62
C TYR A 112 3.73 15.24 -0.70
N GLN A 113 5.06 15.12 -0.67
CA GLN A 113 5.93 15.36 -1.82
C GLN A 113 6.61 14.09 -2.35
N GLY A 114 6.50 12.97 -1.63
CA GLY A 114 7.09 11.70 -2.01
C GLY A 114 6.46 11.08 -3.27
N ALA A 115 7.13 10.08 -3.81
CA ALA A 115 6.62 9.32 -4.94
C ALA A 115 5.57 8.28 -4.51
N ILE A 116 4.64 7.96 -5.40
CA ILE A 116 3.67 6.86 -5.22
C ILE A 116 3.92 5.82 -6.31
N VAL A 117 3.92 4.55 -5.92
CA VAL A 117 4.09 3.41 -6.82
C VAL A 117 2.89 2.47 -6.67
N SER A 118 2.13 2.24 -7.73
CA SER A 118 1.12 1.17 -7.71
C SER A 118 1.77 -0.18 -7.98
N PHE A 119 1.51 -1.17 -7.14
CA PHE A 119 1.78 -2.56 -7.44
C PHE A 119 0.52 -3.19 -8.04
N ASP A 120 0.50 -3.35 -9.36
CA ASP A 120 -0.62 -3.87 -10.12
C ASP A 120 -0.49 -5.39 -10.32
N TRP A 121 -1.39 -6.14 -9.70
CA TRP A 121 -1.45 -7.60 -9.77
C TRP A 121 -2.74 -8.06 -10.46
N PRO A 122 -2.71 -9.24 -11.12
CA PRO A 122 -3.89 -9.81 -11.78
C PRO A 122 -5.00 -10.09 -10.76
N SER A 123 -5.90 -9.12 -10.61
CA SER A 123 -7.02 -9.17 -9.67
C SER A 123 -8.38 -9.06 -10.36
N ALA A 124 -8.37 -8.85 -11.67
CA ALA A 124 -9.55 -8.66 -12.49
C ALA A 124 -10.07 -10.02 -12.94
N SER A 125 -10.88 -10.68 -12.12
CA SER A 125 -11.62 -11.86 -12.56
C SER A 125 -13.05 -11.81 -12.00
N ALA A 126 -14.01 -11.54 -12.89
CA ALA A 126 -15.43 -11.51 -12.57
C ALA A 126 -16.07 -12.93 -12.57
N ALA A 127 -15.30 -14.01 -12.73
CA ALA A 127 -15.87 -15.34 -12.94
C ALA A 127 -15.08 -16.54 -12.40
N LEU A 128 -13.90 -16.34 -11.80
CA LEU A 128 -13.09 -17.43 -11.24
C LEU A 128 -12.89 -17.19 -9.74
N ASN A 129 -12.85 -18.28 -8.96
CA ASN A 129 -13.15 -18.25 -7.54
C ASN A 129 -12.18 -17.36 -6.75
N TYR A 130 -12.64 -16.67 -5.70
CA TYR A 130 -11.80 -15.93 -4.75
C TYR A 130 -10.60 -16.74 -4.19
N LEU A 131 -10.68 -18.07 -4.22
CA LEU A 131 -9.56 -18.97 -3.88
C LEU A 131 -8.42 -18.94 -4.91
N GLU A 132 -8.75 -18.82 -6.19
CA GLU A 132 -7.82 -18.64 -7.30
C GLU A 132 -7.13 -17.28 -7.18
N ASP A 133 -7.88 -16.20 -6.94
CA ASP A 133 -7.26 -14.89 -6.68
C ASP A 133 -6.33 -14.91 -5.47
N ARG A 134 -6.56 -15.76 -4.45
CA ARG A 134 -5.61 -15.94 -3.34
C ARG A 134 -4.38 -16.74 -3.74
N ALA A 135 -4.53 -17.74 -4.59
CA ALA A 135 -3.41 -18.49 -5.15
C ALA A 135 -2.55 -17.57 -6.02
N ASP A 136 -3.17 -16.72 -6.83
CA ASP A 136 -2.49 -15.71 -7.65
C ASP A 136 -1.91 -14.59 -6.81
N ALA A 137 -2.62 -14.10 -5.80
CA ALA A 137 -2.09 -13.14 -4.83
C ALA A 137 -0.85 -13.70 -4.13
N LYS A 138 -0.86 -14.98 -3.76
CA LYS A 138 0.30 -15.66 -3.18
C LYS A 138 1.43 -15.83 -4.19
N THR A 139 1.13 -16.25 -5.43
CA THR A 139 2.11 -16.36 -6.52
C THR A 139 2.73 -15.00 -6.84
N THR A 140 1.93 -13.95 -6.78
CA THR A 140 2.29 -12.57 -7.07
C THR A 140 3.03 -11.91 -5.90
N ALA A 141 2.76 -12.31 -4.65
CA ALA A 141 3.55 -11.88 -3.51
C ALA A 141 5.05 -12.15 -3.72
N HIS A 142 5.41 -13.26 -4.38
CA HIS A 142 6.79 -13.54 -4.78
C HIS A 142 7.42 -12.43 -5.66
N LYS A 143 6.63 -11.81 -6.54
CA LYS A 143 7.04 -10.69 -7.38
C LYS A 143 7.21 -9.42 -6.56
N LEU A 144 6.27 -9.11 -5.66
CA LEU A 144 6.43 -7.98 -4.72
C LEU A 144 7.71 -8.12 -3.88
N VAL A 145 8.06 -9.35 -3.48
CA VAL A 145 9.34 -9.60 -2.80
C VAL A 145 10.53 -9.33 -3.72
N LYS A 146 10.56 -9.93 -4.92
CA LYS A 146 11.72 -9.86 -5.82
C LYS A 146 11.94 -8.46 -6.41
N ASP A 147 10.86 -7.80 -6.80
CA ASP A 147 10.87 -6.57 -7.59
C ASP A 147 10.55 -5.33 -6.74
N GLY A 148 10.28 -5.50 -5.44
CA GLY A 148 10.14 -4.42 -4.46
C GLY A 148 11.06 -4.61 -3.25
N ILE A 149 10.71 -5.53 -2.35
CA ILE A 149 11.40 -5.73 -1.05
C ILE A 149 12.89 -6.02 -1.22
N GLU A 150 13.29 -6.84 -2.19
CA GLU A 150 14.70 -7.18 -2.42
C GLU A 150 15.52 -5.97 -2.92
N ILE A 151 14.88 -5.06 -3.67
CA ILE A 151 15.52 -3.81 -4.12
C ILE A 151 15.74 -2.91 -2.90
N LEU A 152 14.71 -2.73 -2.07
CA LEU A 152 14.78 -1.99 -0.81
C LEU A 152 15.88 -2.54 0.11
N ALA A 153 15.86 -3.85 0.36
CA ALA A 153 16.80 -4.50 1.26
C ALA A 153 18.26 -4.34 0.81
N LYS A 154 18.52 -4.44 -0.51
CA LYS A 154 19.86 -4.22 -1.07
C LYS A 154 20.28 -2.75 -0.98
N ASN A 155 19.35 -1.82 -1.20
CA ASN A 155 19.64 -0.40 -1.07
C ASN A 155 20.01 -0.04 0.38
N GLN A 156 19.22 -0.50 1.37
CA GLN A 156 19.49 -0.28 2.80
C GLN A 156 20.80 -0.94 3.26
N LEU A 157 21.11 -2.14 2.76
CA LEU A 157 22.41 -2.77 3.03
C LEU A 157 23.61 -1.94 2.50
N GLN A 158 23.38 -1.10 1.49
CA GLN A 158 24.39 -0.26 0.86
C GLN A 158 24.15 1.24 1.11
N GLN A 159 23.37 1.60 2.13
CA GLN A 159 22.92 2.98 2.36
C GLN A 159 24.08 3.98 2.48
N ASP A 160 25.18 3.61 3.15
CA ASP A 160 26.34 4.50 3.32
C ASP A 160 27.05 4.80 2.00
N LYS A 161 27.09 3.79 1.12
CA LYS A 161 27.66 3.93 -0.23
C LYS A 161 26.72 4.73 -1.12
N ASN A 162 25.42 4.50 -1.01
CA ASN A 162 24.40 5.12 -1.84
C ASN A 162 24.02 6.52 -1.35
N LYS A 163 24.40 6.90 -0.13
CA LYS A 163 24.01 8.14 0.55
C LYS A 163 22.50 8.37 0.45
N CYS A 164 21.74 7.34 0.80
CA CYS A 164 20.29 7.29 0.60
C CYS A 164 19.60 6.98 1.94
N ASP A 165 18.68 7.85 2.33
CA ASP A 165 17.84 7.81 3.53
C ASP A 165 16.38 8.07 3.15
N ILE A 166 15.94 7.46 2.05
CA ILE A 166 14.56 7.55 1.57
C ILE A 166 13.71 6.49 2.28
N ASP A 167 12.64 6.95 2.90
CA ASP A 167 11.65 6.11 3.57
C ASP A 167 10.77 5.40 2.56
N VAL A 168 10.49 4.12 2.83
CA VAL A 168 9.57 3.32 2.03
C VAL A 168 8.39 2.91 2.90
N HIS A 169 7.19 3.19 2.41
CA HIS A 169 5.93 2.87 3.04
C HIS A 169 5.09 1.96 2.14
N ILE A 170 4.13 1.25 2.73
CA ILE A 170 3.23 0.36 2.00
C ILE A 170 1.79 0.65 2.42
N LEU A 171 0.91 0.88 1.45
CA LEU A 171 -0.54 0.95 1.65
C LEU A 171 -1.21 -0.27 1.01
N GLY A 172 -1.72 -1.19 1.83
CA GLY A 172 -2.50 -2.33 1.38
C GLY A 172 -4.00 -2.07 1.47
N HIS A 173 -4.70 -2.09 0.34
CA HIS A 173 -6.17 -2.00 0.31
C HIS A 173 -6.80 -3.39 0.13
N SER A 174 -7.80 -3.73 0.94
CA SER A 174 -8.57 -4.97 0.75
C SER A 174 -7.66 -6.21 0.71
N THR A 175 -7.79 -7.07 -0.30
CA THR A 175 -6.90 -8.23 -0.55
C THR A 175 -5.45 -7.84 -0.78
N GLY A 176 -5.13 -6.58 -1.09
CA GLY A 176 -3.77 -6.06 -1.07
C GLY A 176 -3.11 -6.21 0.29
N ALA A 177 -3.86 -6.14 1.40
CA ALA A 177 -3.35 -6.45 2.73
C ALA A 177 -2.86 -7.91 2.85
N TYR A 178 -3.55 -8.84 2.18
CA TYR A 178 -3.13 -10.23 2.11
C TYR A 178 -1.85 -10.38 1.27
N VAL A 179 -1.78 -9.73 0.10
CA VAL A 179 -0.57 -9.73 -0.75
C VAL A 179 0.65 -9.21 0.03
N VAL A 180 0.49 -8.10 0.76
CA VAL A 180 1.55 -7.54 1.61
C VAL A 180 1.99 -8.55 2.67
N ARG A 181 1.05 -9.11 3.44
CA ARG A 181 1.38 -10.10 4.48
C ARG A 181 2.13 -11.31 3.92
N GLU A 182 1.65 -11.88 2.81
CA GLU A 182 2.30 -13.02 2.16
C GLU A 182 3.68 -12.63 1.60
N ALA A 183 3.87 -11.40 1.09
CA ALA A 183 5.17 -10.95 0.61
C ALA A 183 6.20 -10.89 1.74
N PHE A 184 5.84 -10.33 2.91
CA PHE A 184 6.74 -10.34 4.07
C PHE A 184 7.03 -11.77 4.56
N TYR A 185 6.01 -12.63 4.59
CA TYR A 185 6.18 -14.04 4.95
C TYR A 185 7.17 -14.73 3.99
N GLU A 186 6.95 -14.65 2.68
CA GLU A 186 7.81 -15.23 1.66
C GLU A 186 9.23 -14.64 1.69
N ALA A 187 9.38 -13.34 1.95
CA ALA A 187 10.69 -12.70 2.12
C ALA A 187 11.48 -13.33 3.28
N SER A 188 10.82 -13.67 4.39
CA SER A 188 11.47 -14.35 5.52
C SER A 188 11.92 -15.78 5.23
N GLN A 189 11.28 -16.45 4.25
CA GLN A 189 11.66 -17.79 3.83
C GLN A 189 12.87 -17.79 2.88
N ARG A 190 13.22 -16.64 2.29
CA ARG A 190 14.38 -16.50 1.41
C ARG A 190 15.64 -16.22 2.23
N ARG A 191 16.58 -17.18 2.23
CA ARG A 191 17.86 -17.06 2.95
C ARG A 191 18.66 -15.78 2.65
N SER A 192 18.59 -15.27 1.42
CA SER A 192 19.28 -14.03 1.04
C SER A 192 18.70 -12.79 1.73
N LEU A 193 17.39 -12.74 1.95
CA LEU A 193 16.71 -11.62 2.60
C LEU A 193 16.62 -11.79 4.11
N ALA A 194 16.47 -13.01 4.60
CA ALA A 194 16.43 -13.31 6.04
C ALA A 194 17.69 -12.86 6.79
N ARG A 195 18.81 -12.65 6.08
CA ARG A 195 20.08 -12.17 6.64
C ARG A 195 20.26 -10.66 6.59
N ILE A 196 19.36 -9.93 5.93
CA ILE A 196 19.41 -8.47 5.81
C ILE A 196 18.36 -7.92 6.78
N ASN A 197 18.76 -6.98 7.65
CA ASN A 197 17.81 -6.26 8.50
C ASN A 197 17.22 -5.08 7.73
N TRP A 198 16.39 -5.38 6.73
CA TRP A 198 15.67 -4.37 5.96
C TRP A 198 14.42 -3.93 6.72
N GLN A 199 13.96 -2.70 6.46
CA GLN A 199 12.81 -2.10 7.13
C GLN A 199 11.93 -1.32 6.15
N VAL A 200 10.63 -1.36 6.37
CA VAL A 200 9.62 -0.48 5.79
C VAL A 200 9.16 0.44 6.91
N SER A 201 9.11 1.74 6.66
CA SER A 201 8.91 2.76 7.70
C SER A 201 7.46 2.76 8.20
N GLN A 202 6.49 2.58 7.30
CA GLN A 202 5.08 2.47 7.66
C GLN A 202 4.36 1.45 6.76
N VAL A 203 3.59 0.55 7.37
CA VAL A 203 2.56 -0.24 6.67
C VAL A 203 1.20 0.28 7.07
N VAL A 204 0.33 0.52 6.10
CA VAL A 204 -1.04 0.97 6.31
C VAL A 204 -2.00 -0.02 5.68
N PHE A 205 -3.06 -0.40 6.39
CA PHE A 205 -4.16 -1.19 5.86
C PHE A 205 -5.45 -0.38 5.87
N ILE A 206 -6.12 -0.32 4.71
CA ILE A 206 -7.46 0.24 4.54
C ILE A 206 -8.40 -0.83 3.98
N GLY A 207 -9.56 -1.01 4.62
CA GLY A 207 -10.46 -2.11 4.26
C GLY A 207 -9.76 -3.49 4.29
N GLY A 208 -8.74 -3.66 5.15
CA GLY A 208 -7.82 -4.79 5.08
C GLY A 208 -8.51 -6.16 5.16
N ASP A 209 -8.25 -6.99 4.15
CA ASP A 209 -8.91 -8.28 3.97
C ASP A 209 -8.03 -9.47 4.40
N ILE A 210 -7.58 -9.42 5.66
CA ILE A 210 -6.96 -10.55 6.35
C ILE A 210 -7.75 -10.85 7.63
N ALA A 211 -7.68 -12.09 8.11
CA ALA A 211 -8.35 -12.47 9.36
C ALA A 211 -7.78 -11.65 10.52
N ARG A 212 -8.62 -11.23 11.48
CA ARG A 212 -8.23 -10.49 12.69
C ARG A 212 -7.04 -11.15 13.39
N GLN A 213 -7.09 -12.47 13.56
CA GLN A 213 -6.01 -13.24 14.19
C GLN A 213 -4.65 -13.15 13.47
N SER A 214 -4.62 -12.76 12.20
CA SER A 214 -3.35 -12.57 11.47
C SER A 214 -2.51 -11.44 12.07
N LEU A 215 -3.10 -10.51 12.83
CA LEU A 215 -2.36 -9.45 13.51
C LEU A 215 -2.10 -9.74 15.00
N SER A 216 -2.38 -10.97 15.47
CA SER A 216 -1.99 -11.40 16.82
C SER A 216 -0.48 -11.55 16.90
N HIS A 217 0.11 -11.19 18.05
CA HIS A 217 1.51 -11.41 18.35
C HIS A 217 1.95 -12.87 18.16
N SER A 218 1.03 -13.84 18.26
CA SER A 218 1.29 -15.27 18.10
C SER A 218 1.23 -15.78 16.65
N ASP A 219 0.78 -14.97 15.68
CA ASP A 219 0.66 -15.43 14.29
C ASP A 219 2.03 -15.59 13.64
N SER A 220 2.41 -16.85 13.36
CA SER A 220 3.73 -17.19 12.81
C SER A 220 3.95 -16.64 11.39
N LYS A 221 2.88 -16.47 10.61
CA LYS A 221 2.98 -15.95 9.23
C LYS A 221 3.23 -14.45 9.18
N SER A 222 2.79 -13.70 10.20
CA SER A 222 2.92 -12.24 10.23
C SER A 222 4.14 -11.76 11.02
N GLN A 223 4.91 -12.65 11.65
CA GLN A 223 6.14 -12.29 12.36
C GLN A 223 7.12 -11.48 11.50
N ALA A 224 7.21 -11.80 10.21
CA ALA A 224 8.05 -11.04 9.30
C ALA A 224 7.53 -9.62 9.07
N LEU A 225 6.21 -9.46 8.94
CA LEU A 225 5.57 -8.16 8.85
C LEU A 225 5.85 -7.32 10.10
N PHE A 226 5.67 -7.88 11.29
CA PHE A 226 5.89 -7.15 12.55
C PHE A 226 7.35 -6.73 12.77
N ARG A 227 8.29 -7.57 12.33
CA ARG A 227 9.73 -7.31 12.49
C ARG A 227 10.28 -6.29 11.49
N HIS A 228 9.79 -6.31 10.26
CA HIS A 228 10.32 -5.49 9.16
C HIS A 228 9.46 -4.26 8.85
N ALA A 229 8.34 -4.05 9.54
CA ALA A 229 7.60 -2.81 9.53
C ALA A 229 7.86 -2.05 10.83
N THR A 230 8.41 -0.84 10.73
CA THR A 230 8.65 0.00 11.92
C THR A 230 7.33 0.38 12.58
N ARG A 231 6.31 0.68 11.77
CA ARG A 231 4.95 1.03 12.23
C ARG A 231 3.90 0.36 11.35
N ILE A 232 2.79 -0.05 11.94
CA ILE A 232 1.63 -0.61 11.24
C ILE A 232 0.36 0.11 11.70
N THR A 233 -0.44 0.62 10.77
CA THR A 233 -1.72 1.28 11.07
C THR A 233 -2.85 0.60 10.31
N ASN A 234 -3.84 0.09 11.02
CA ASN A 234 -5.08 -0.44 10.44
C ASN A 234 -6.20 0.58 10.59
N TYR A 235 -6.83 0.98 9.49
CA TYR A 235 -8.06 1.75 9.52
C TYR A 235 -9.26 0.81 9.46
N GLN A 236 -10.05 0.82 10.52
CA GLN A 236 -11.22 -0.03 10.68
C GLN A 236 -12.50 0.75 10.39
N ASN A 237 -13.30 0.26 9.44
CA ASN A 237 -14.68 0.70 9.21
C ASN A 237 -15.69 -0.41 9.58
N PRO A 238 -16.43 -0.32 10.70
CA PRO A 238 -17.42 -1.34 11.07
C PRO A 238 -18.59 -1.45 10.07
N PHE A 239 -18.76 -0.45 9.22
CA PHE A 239 -19.81 -0.40 8.20
C PHE A 239 -19.37 -0.98 6.84
N ASP A 240 -18.13 -1.48 6.71
CA ASP A 240 -17.60 -2.03 5.46
C ASP A 240 -18.35 -3.29 5.00
N SER A 241 -19.30 -3.11 4.09
CA SER A 241 -20.20 -4.14 3.58
C SER A 241 -19.51 -5.18 2.71
N ALA A 242 -18.42 -4.83 2.01
CA ALA A 242 -17.66 -5.77 1.20
C ALA A 242 -17.03 -6.85 2.09
N LEU A 243 -16.51 -6.45 3.25
CA LEU A 243 -15.93 -7.35 4.24
C LEU A 243 -16.98 -8.15 5.05
N LYS A 244 -18.27 -7.85 4.91
CA LYS A 244 -19.35 -8.73 5.40
C LYS A 244 -19.49 -9.95 4.49
N VAL A 245 -19.49 -9.72 3.17
CA VAL A 245 -19.71 -10.75 2.14
C VAL A 245 -18.49 -11.66 1.99
N SER A 246 -17.28 -11.15 2.24
CA SER A 246 -16.05 -11.95 2.28
C SER A 246 -16.10 -13.10 3.29
N ASN A 247 -16.90 -13.00 4.35
CA ASN A 247 -17.04 -14.07 5.35
C ASN A 247 -17.98 -15.20 4.89
N VAL A 248 -18.79 -14.95 3.86
CA VAL A 248 -19.76 -15.92 3.31
C VAL A 248 -19.19 -16.66 2.10
N LYS A 249 -18.42 -15.97 1.24
CA LYS A 249 -17.78 -16.57 0.04
C LYS A 249 -16.57 -17.44 0.37
N ARG A 250 -16.12 -17.44 1.61
CA ARG A 250 -14.97 -18.21 2.11
C ARG A 250 -15.52 -19.24 3.07
N LEU A 251 -15.04 -20.47 2.98
CA LEU A 251 -15.31 -21.56 3.93
C LEU A 251 -14.76 -21.27 5.36
N GLY A 252 -14.64 -20.00 5.76
CA GLY A 252 -14.13 -19.53 7.04
C GLY A 252 -14.73 -18.18 7.44
N ILE A 253 -15.40 -18.18 8.59
CA ILE A 253 -16.20 -17.11 9.21
C ILE A 253 -15.30 -16.05 9.90
N ALA A 254 -13.99 -16.09 9.66
CA ALA A 254 -13.03 -15.27 10.42
C ALA A 254 -13.26 -13.77 10.15
N PRO A 255 -13.41 -12.95 11.22
CA PRO A 255 -13.67 -11.53 11.07
C PRO A 255 -12.44 -10.81 10.49
N ARG A 256 -12.65 -9.73 9.73
CA ARG A 256 -11.60 -9.05 8.93
C ARG A 256 -11.11 -7.77 9.59
N ILE A 257 -9.81 -7.52 9.55
CA ILE A 257 -9.18 -6.36 10.23
C ILE A 257 -9.78 -5.02 9.78
N GLY A 258 -10.13 -4.89 8.49
CA GLY A 258 -10.72 -3.66 7.97
C GLY A 258 -12.14 -3.38 8.46
N ARG A 259 -12.83 -4.39 9.02
CA ARG A 259 -14.20 -4.26 9.55
C ARG A 259 -14.25 -4.29 11.07
N VAL A 260 -13.52 -5.20 11.70
CA VAL A 260 -13.63 -5.44 13.16
C VAL A 260 -12.43 -4.93 13.96
N GLY A 261 -11.40 -4.43 13.29
CA GLY A 261 -10.17 -3.99 13.94
C GLY A 261 -9.18 -5.12 14.22
N ILE A 262 -8.18 -4.81 15.04
CA ILE A 262 -7.04 -5.70 15.37
C ILE A 262 -7.35 -6.52 16.64
N PRO A 263 -6.64 -7.64 16.90
CA PRO A 263 -6.80 -8.38 18.16
C PRO A 263 -6.12 -7.64 19.33
N ASP A 264 -6.57 -7.95 20.54
CA ASP A 264 -6.10 -7.26 21.76
C ASP A 264 -4.64 -7.57 22.08
N ASP A 265 -4.13 -8.71 21.58
CA ASP A 265 -2.74 -9.16 21.69
C ASP A 265 -1.89 -8.75 20.47
N ALA A 266 -2.29 -7.73 19.72
CA ALA A 266 -1.48 -7.21 18.63
C ALA A 266 -0.15 -6.63 19.14
N PRO A 267 0.97 -6.76 18.38
CA PRO A 267 2.24 -6.14 18.73
C PRO A 267 2.16 -4.60 18.90
N ASP A 268 3.06 -4.04 19.72
CA ASP A 268 3.05 -2.62 20.10
C ASP A 268 3.26 -1.63 18.94
N ASN A 269 3.86 -2.09 17.85
CA ASN A 269 4.05 -1.29 16.63
C ASN A 269 2.79 -1.27 15.74
N ILE A 270 1.69 -1.91 16.16
CA ILE A 270 0.40 -1.89 15.46
C ILE A 270 -0.58 -0.96 16.18
N VAL A 271 -1.26 -0.12 15.42
CA VAL A 271 -2.36 0.72 15.92
C VAL A 271 -3.59 0.55 15.07
N ASN A 272 -4.76 0.60 15.71
CA ASN A 272 -6.05 0.58 15.04
C ASN A 272 -6.70 1.96 15.13
N VAL A 273 -7.11 2.50 13.99
CA VAL A 273 -7.85 3.77 13.89
C VAL A 273 -9.28 3.43 13.47
N HIS A 274 -10.23 3.68 14.35
CA HIS A 274 -11.64 3.47 14.10
C HIS A 274 -12.22 4.66 13.33
N VAL A 275 -12.72 4.42 12.10
CA VAL A 275 -13.18 5.48 11.20
C VAL A 275 -14.71 5.61 11.11
N GLY A 276 -15.45 4.76 11.84
CA GLY A 276 -16.90 4.62 11.65
C GLY A 276 -17.73 5.87 11.96
N LYS A 277 -17.27 6.75 12.88
CA LYS A 277 -17.96 8.03 13.15
C LYS A 277 -17.79 8.99 11.97
N HIS A 278 -16.57 9.14 11.46
CA HIS A 278 -16.28 9.96 10.28
C HIS A 278 -17.01 9.45 9.04
N TRP A 279 -16.88 8.16 8.72
CA TRP A 279 -17.50 7.58 7.52
C TRP A 279 -19.01 7.80 7.44
N ARG A 280 -19.74 7.74 8.57
CA ARG A 280 -21.20 7.96 8.61
C ARG A 280 -21.63 9.39 8.27
N GLN A 281 -20.72 10.35 8.34
CA GLN A 281 -20.97 11.75 7.98
C GLN A 281 -20.73 12.00 6.48
N LEU A 282 -20.09 11.06 5.80
CA LEU A 282 -19.76 11.17 4.38
C LEU A 282 -20.97 10.82 3.49
N ASN A 283 -21.00 11.43 2.31
CA ASN A 283 -21.99 11.16 1.29
C ASN A 283 -21.30 10.61 0.04
N GLU A 284 -21.69 9.41 -0.40
CA GLU A 284 -21.17 8.74 -1.59
C GLU A 284 -21.26 9.62 -2.84
N ALA A 285 -22.32 10.42 -2.96
CA ALA A 285 -22.53 11.31 -4.12
C ALA A 285 -21.42 12.37 -4.30
N ASN A 286 -20.63 12.64 -3.24
CA ASN A 286 -19.52 13.60 -3.28
C ASN A 286 -18.17 12.93 -3.61
N SER A 287 -18.13 11.61 -3.74
CA SER A 287 -16.91 10.85 -4.00
C SER A 287 -16.73 10.56 -5.50
N ARG A 288 -15.51 10.76 -5.98
CA ARG A 288 -15.06 10.34 -7.32
C ARG A 288 -14.61 8.88 -7.36
N CYS A 289 -14.42 8.25 -6.20
CA CYS A 289 -13.97 6.86 -6.13
C CYS A 289 -15.09 5.88 -6.49
N GLY A 290 -14.82 5.00 -7.46
CA GLY A 290 -15.71 3.89 -7.81
C GLY A 290 -15.60 2.66 -6.91
N GLY A 291 -16.48 1.68 -7.16
CA GLY A 291 -16.54 0.41 -6.44
C GLY A 291 -17.50 0.44 -5.24
N ASN A 292 -17.31 -0.44 -4.26
CA ASN A 292 -18.15 -0.46 -3.06
C ASN A 292 -17.80 0.73 -2.15
N TRP A 293 -18.74 1.65 -1.97
CA TRP A 293 -18.55 2.88 -1.20
C TRP A 293 -17.95 2.65 0.20
N SER A 294 -18.57 1.77 0.99
CA SER A 294 -18.12 1.48 2.36
C SER A 294 -16.69 0.90 2.45
N HIS A 295 -16.14 0.46 1.30
CA HIS A 295 -14.85 -0.20 1.17
C HIS A 295 -13.77 0.66 0.47
N SER A 296 -14.19 1.64 -0.35
CA SER A 296 -13.28 2.43 -1.20
C SER A 296 -13.25 3.92 -0.88
N TRP A 297 -14.10 4.44 0.02
CA TRP A 297 -14.20 5.86 0.36
C TRP A 297 -12.86 6.54 0.71
N TYR A 298 -11.91 5.79 1.27
CA TYR A 298 -10.58 6.25 1.66
C TYR A 298 -9.83 7.01 0.56
N PHE A 299 -9.96 6.61 -0.71
CA PHE A 299 -9.15 7.20 -1.79
C PHE A 299 -9.53 8.65 -2.10
N ASP A 300 -10.75 9.09 -1.76
CA ASP A 300 -11.22 10.43 -2.09
C ASP A 300 -11.73 11.22 -0.87
N ASP A 301 -11.25 10.87 0.33
CA ASP A 301 -11.61 11.57 1.56
C ASP A 301 -10.45 12.40 2.10
N ALA A 302 -10.64 13.72 2.13
CA ALA A 302 -9.60 14.67 2.53
C ALA A 302 -9.14 14.48 3.99
N ARG A 303 -10.04 14.08 4.89
CA ARG A 303 -9.71 13.91 6.31
C ARG A 303 -8.88 12.65 6.56
N PHE A 304 -9.23 11.56 5.90
CA PHE A 304 -8.40 10.36 5.87
C PHE A 304 -7.02 10.67 5.27
N SER A 305 -6.95 11.45 4.18
CA SER A 305 -5.67 11.78 3.56
C SER A 305 -4.77 12.66 4.44
N GLU A 306 -5.34 13.57 5.24
CA GLU A 306 -4.61 14.31 6.29
C GLU A 306 -4.03 13.36 7.34
N ASP A 307 -4.83 12.41 7.83
CA ASP A 307 -4.38 11.41 8.80
C ASP A 307 -3.30 10.49 8.23
N LEU A 308 -3.48 10.05 6.98
CA LEU A 308 -2.53 9.24 6.25
C LEU A 308 -1.22 10.00 6.04
N TYR A 309 -1.26 11.28 5.65
CA TYR A 309 -0.08 12.12 5.50
C TYR A 309 0.76 12.15 6.79
N HIS A 310 0.16 12.50 7.93
CA HIS A 310 0.88 12.50 9.22
C HIS A 310 1.37 11.10 9.62
N THR A 311 0.61 10.05 9.30
CA THR A 311 1.01 8.65 9.55
C THR A 311 2.26 8.26 8.75
N LEU A 312 2.37 8.72 7.50
CA LEU A 312 3.52 8.46 6.64
C LEU A 312 4.75 9.23 7.15
N CYS A 313 4.62 10.54 7.40
CA CYS A 313 5.71 11.37 7.95
C CYS A 313 6.27 10.80 9.26
N GLY A 314 5.40 10.34 10.17
CA GLY A 314 5.84 9.70 11.41
C GLY A 314 6.45 10.62 12.47
N ASP A 315 6.45 11.95 12.24
CA ASP A 315 6.93 12.95 13.20
C ASP A 315 6.07 13.06 14.47
N ILE A 316 4.79 12.69 14.35
CA ILE A 316 3.81 12.74 15.45
C ILE A 316 3.52 11.30 15.88
N ASP A 317 3.62 11.03 17.19
CA ASP A 317 3.26 9.71 17.71
C ASP A 317 1.81 9.36 17.34
N ARG A 318 1.59 8.07 17.07
CA ARG A 318 0.33 7.49 16.58
C ARG A 318 -0.93 7.96 17.32
N ASN A 319 -0.85 8.25 18.62
CA ASN A 319 -2.00 8.67 19.43
C ASN A 319 -2.21 10.19 19.46
N ALA A 320 -1.22 10.96 19.03
CA ALA A 320 -1.20 12.42 19.05
C ALA A 320 -1.43 13.06 17.68
N ILE A 321 -1.64 12.25 16.63
CA ILE A 321 -1.97 12.77 15.29
C ILE A 321 -3.23 13.66 15.39
N PRO A 322 -3.20 14.93 14.92
CA PRO A 322 -4.29 15.89 15.13
C PRO A 322 -5.66 15.45 14.60
N SER A 323 -5.67 14.55 13.62
CA SER A 323 -6.88 13.95 13.06
C SER A 323 -7.45 12.79 13.87
N ARG A 324 -6.87 12.46 15.02
CA ARG A 324 -7.29 11.36 15.89
C ARG A 324 -7.70 11.84 17.27
N SER A 325 -8.61 11.12 17.89
CA SER A 325 -8.99 11.30 19.30
C SER A 325 -9.19 9.95 19.95
N PHE A 326 -8.70 9.78 21.18
CA PHE A 326 -9.02 8.61 21.97
C PHE A 326 -10.38 8.80 22.66
N GLN A 327 -11.37 7.98 22.35
CA GLN A 327 -12.72 8.04 22.92
C GLN A 327 -13.21 6.64 23.26
N ALA A 328 -13.75 6.45 24.46
CA ALA A 328 -14.35 5.17 24.89
C ALA A 328 -13.45 3.93 24.69
N GLY A 329 -12.13 4.09 24.82
CA GLY A 329 -11.17 3.00 24.65
C GLY A 329 -10.70 2.77 23.21
N GLU A 330 -11.18 3.55 22.24
CA GLU A 330 -10.80 3.44 20.83
C GLU A 330 -10.12 4.72 20.34
N LEU A 331 -9.09 4.56 19.52
CA LEU A 331 -8.50 5.68 18.77
C LEU A 331 -9.35 5.90 17.51
N GLU A 332 -10.02 7.05 17.42
CA GLU A 332 -10.97 7.35 16.36
C GLU A 332 -10.44 8.43 15.40
N LEU A 333 -10.74 8.29 14.11
CA LEU A 333 -10.59 9.40 13.15
C LEU A 333 -11.71 10.41 13.41
N VAL A 334 -11.35 11.65 13.75
CA VAL A 334 -12.33 12.71 14.02
C VAL A 334 -12.54 13.57 12.79
N ALA A 335 -13.75 14.08 12.57
CA ALA A 335 -14.01 15.06 11.51
C ALA A 335 -13.22 16.36 11.75
N LYS A 336 -12.98 17.15 10.70
CA LYS A 336 -12.45 18.52 10.88
C LYS A 336 -13.45 19.32 11.72
N PRO A 337 -13.00 20.09 12.74
CA PRO A 337 -13.85 21.11 13.34
C PRO A 337 -14.29 22.08 12.25
N ASN A 338 -15.58 22.45 12.25
CA ASN A 338 -16.12 23.46 11.34
C ASN A 338 -15.47 24.82 11.55
#